data_AF-A0A875RYK5-F1
#
_entry.id   AF-A0A875RYK5-F1
#
_cell.length_a   1.000
_cell.length_b   1.000
_cell.length_c   1.000
_cell.angle_alpha   90.00
_cell.angle_beta   90.00
_cell.angle_gamma   90.00
#
_symmetry.space_group_name_H-M   'P 1'
#
loop_
_entity.id
_entity.type
_entity.pdbx_description
1 polymer ?
#
loop_
_entity_poly.entity_id
_entity_poly.type
_entity_poly.pdbx_seq_one_letter_code
_entity_poly.pdbx_strand_id
1 'polypeptide(L)'
;MSLLSHGLARLATSNTTALVSGPESAKFLNGLLTLKLLPSVSKHNQTTISGLDLEAIEQSKRIQIFPDQIQHSNWGLLHEDEYSEGNEDRLGIRRDGRYGMMLSSKGRVISDLFLYPSPFLPAEESSRISSYLLEFNTDSARFNKSLMILKMHKLRAQINIERVSGIQSWIYFNKQNKFQDYLIDLKDKYFNNRISSSPEFALQLASQLIHDDVLFKADHYDEIRENLKGFAIDDRCPNFGLRFIFGNKLSTLSLKSLFSDKFMSQFEPSASISVLPRSSKVIDLQRITEGIVQASDYASNSRESLPFENNIDYMNGINFEKGCYTGQELTIRTYSSGVIRKRVMPVQFYILGQEKLQDTVQYIPDDAVNSLLSGVNDLEIQRNNTSTITSDASTDFANPFGVHAKAPTLAIGNIIRVESNIGLASVKVSEIDMNHGNDKNNRFTVSSKSRPQINGRVGCKVYLPEWWPEENDE
;
A
#
# COMPACT_ATOMS: atom_id res chain seq x y z
N MET A 1 21.87 2.16 -16.65
CA MET A 1 20.80 1.20 -17.00
C MET A 1 19.49 1.81 -16.55
N SER A 2 18.53 2.02 -17.45
CA SER A 2 17.18 2.43 -17.07
C SER A 2 16.47 1.29 -16.33
N LEU A 3 15.52 1.63 -15.46
CA LEU A 3 14.64 0.64 -14.85
C LEU A 3 13.94 -0.18 -15.96
N LEU A 4 13.80 -1.48 -15.74
CA LEU A 4 13.05 -2.34 -16.65
C LEU A 4 11.60 -1.84 -16.72
N SER A 5 11.06 -1.77 -17.92
CA SER A 5 9.73 -1.23 -18.20
C SER A 5 8.63 -2.29 -18.08
N HIS A 6 8.93 -3.58 -18.20
CA HIS A 6 7.96 -4.65 -17.97
C HIS A 6 8.64 -5.94 -17.50
N GLY A 7 7.84 -6.84 -16.92
CA GLY A 7 8.28 -8.19 -16.57
C GLY A 7 7.52 -8.78 -15.39
N LEU A 8 7.96 -9.98 -15.01
CA LEU A 8 7.40 -10.77 -13.93
C LEU A 8 8.43 -10.95 -12.82
N ALA A 9 8.14 -10.38 -11.64
CA ALA A 9 9.02 -10.40 -10.49
C ALA A 9 8.45 -11.25 -9.36
N ARG A 10 9.29 -12.06 -8.72
CA ARG A 10 8.93 -12.75 -7.49
C ARG A 10 9.09 -11.82 -6.29
N LEU A 11 8.06 -11.68 -5.48
CA LEU A 11 8.06 -10.83 -4.30
C LEU A 11 8.72 -11.52 -3.09
N ALA A 12 9.48 -10.75 -2.31
CA ALA A 12 10.17 -11.20 -1.10
C ALA A 12 9.19 -11.67 -0.01
N THR A 13 7.96 -11.18 -0.07
CA THR A 13 6.82 -11.49 0.78
C THR A 13 6.36 -12.95 0.77
N SER A 14 6.88 -13.78 -0.17
CA SER A 14 6.60 -15.22 -0.23
C SER A 14 6.85 -15.96 1.10
N ASN A 15 7.67 -15.40 1.98
CA ASN A 15 7.98 -15.98 3.29
C ASN A 15 7.22 -15.34 4.45
N THR A 16 6.45 -14.27 4.23
CA THR A 16 5.79 -13.45 5.25
C THR A 16 4.29 -13.45 5.02
N THR A 17 3.71 -14.65 4.94
CA THR A 17 2.29 -14.85 4.68
C THR A 17 1.63 -15.70 5.76
N ALA A 18 0.42 -15.32 6.15
CA ALA A 18 -0.41 -16.08 7.09
C ALA A 18 -1.79 -16.35 6.50
N LEU A 19 -2.41 -17.46 6.90
CA LEU A 19 -3.80 -17.78 6.60
C LEU A 19 -4.62 -17.64 7.89
N VAL A 20 -5.74 -16.94 7.78
CA VAL A 20 -6.77 -16.86 8.81
C VAL A 20 -8.04 -17.50 8.26
N SER A 21 -8.49 -18.59 8.88
CA SER A 21 -9.62 -19.38 8.39
C SER A 21 -10.60 -19.75 9.50
N GLY A 22 -11.88 -19.85 9.19
CA GLY A 22 -12.95 -20.23 10.14
C GLY A 22 -14.06 -19.18 10.24
N PRO A 23 -15.15 -19.49 10.95
CA PRO A 23 -16.39 -18.71 10.88
C PRO A 23 -16.29 -17.25 11.30
N GLU A 24 -15.36 -16.92 12.19
CA GLU A 24 -15.20 -15.54 12.68
C GLU A 24 -14.08 -14.78 11.96
N SER A 25 -13.51 -15.30 10.87
CA SER A 25 -12.32 -14.73 10.21
C SER A 25 -12.54 -13.30 9.72
N ALA A 26 -13.67 -13.06 9.02
CA ALA A 26 -13.99 -11.72 8.50
C ALA A 26 -14.16 -10.70 9.64
N LYS A 27 -14.92 -11.06 10.68
CA LYS A 27 -15.15 -10.21 11.86
C LYS A 27 -13.87 -9.94 12.65
N PHE A 28 -13.06 -10.97 12.84
CA PHE A 28 -11.77 -10.89 13.52
C PHE A 28 -10.81 -9.94 12.80
N LEU A 29 -10.64 -10.11 11.49
CA LEU A 29 -9.78 -9.25 10.68
C LEU A 29 -10.34 -7.83 10.55
N ASN A 30 -11.66 -7.67 10.47
CA ASN A 30 -12.30 -6.35 10.49
C ASN A 30 -11.94 -5.54 11.76
N GLY A 31 -11.72 -6.20 12.90
CA GLY A 31 -11.30 -5.53 14.14
C GLY A 31 -9.80 -5.21 14.24
N LEU A 32 -8.96 -5.77 13.37
CA LEU A 32 -7.50 -5.64 13.46
C LEU A 32 -6.86 -4.90 12.29
N LEU A 33 -7.56 -4.80 11.16
CA LEU A 33 -7.08 -4.13 9.95
C LEU A 33 -7.78 -2.79 9.75
N THR A 34 -7.15 -1.89 9.01
CA THR A 34 -7.74 -0.62 8.55
C THR A 34 -8.82 -0.80 7.47
N LEU A 35 -8.98 -2.01 6.94
CA LEU A 35 -9.91 -2.36 5.86
C LEU A 35 -11.33 -2.67 6.36
N LYS A 36 -12.36 -2.24 5.63
CA LYS A 36 -13.76 -2.63 5.87
C LYS A 36 -14.01 -4.02 5.28
N LEU A 37 -14.27 -5.01 6.13
CA LEU A 37 -14.56 -6.39 5.74
C LEU A 37 -16.01 -6.79 6.01
N LEU A 38 -16.78 -5.97 6.72
CA LEU A 38 -18.18 -6.26 7.03
C LEU A 38 -19.09 -5.17 6.45
N PRO A 39 -20.26 -5.53 5.90
CA PRO A 39 -21.17 -4.57 5.29
C PRO A 39 -21.84 -3.68 6.34
N SER A 40 -22.10 -4.21 7.54
CA SER A 40 -22.74 -3.46 8.62
C SER A 40 -21.71 -2.80 9.54
N VAL A 41 -22.01 -1.57 9.94
CA VAL A 41 -21.22 -0.83 10.93
C VAL A 41 -21.80 -1.08 12.33
N SER A 42 -21.15 -1.89 13.15
CA SER A 42 -21.53 -2.01 14.57
C SER A 42 -20.83 -0.93 15.40
N LYS A 43 -21.46 0.24 15.56
CA LYS A 43 -20.99 1.28 16.50
C LYS A 43 -21.50 0.96 17.91
N HIS A 44 -20.69 0.28 18.72
CA HIS A 44 -21.15 -0.23 20.01
C HIS A 44 -21.44 0.83 21.09
N ASN A 45 -21.01 2.10 20.91
CA ASN A 45 -20.99 3.13 21.96
C ASN A 45 -21.47 4.54 21.52
N GLN A 46 -22.20 4.69 20.40
CA GLN A 46 -22.80 5.98 20.00
C GLN A 46 -24.32 5.88 19.98
N THR A 47 -25.01 6.80 20.66
CA THR A 47 -26.48 6.88 20.73
C THR A 47 -27.12 7.64 19.57
N THR A 48 -26.31 8.26 18.69
CA THR A 48 -26.78 9.05 17.55
C THR A 48 -26.37 8.37 16.24
N ILE A 49 -27.35 8.08 15.39
CA ILE A 49 -27.13 7.63 14.01
C ILE A 49 -26.98 8.90 13.16
N SER A 50 -25.85 9.07 12.48
CA SER A 50 -25.64 10.20 11.56
C SER A 50 -26.32 9.95 10.19
N GLY A 51 -26.46 10.98 9.35
CA GLY A 51 -26.96 10.82 7.97
C GLY A 51 -26.12 9.84 7.16
N LEU A 52 -24.80 9.91 7.29
CA LEU A 52 -23.84 8.97 6.68
C LEU A 52 -24.05 7.53 7.15
N ASP A 53 -24.45 7.33 8.42
CA ASP A 53 -24.76 5.99 8.93
C ASP A 53 -26.02 5.41 8.28
N LEU A 54 -27.03 6.23 8.00
CA LEU A 54 -28.22 5.79 7.27
C LEU A 54 -27.89 5.43 5.82
N GLU A 55 -27.06 6.22 5.15
CA GLU A 55 -26.59 5.94 3.79
C GLU A 55 -25.78 4.64 3.73
N ALA A 56 -24.84 4.43 4.66
CA ALA A 56 -24.07 3.20 4.76
C ALA A 56 -24.97 1.97 5.02
N ILE A 57 -26.04 2.13 5.82
CA ILE A 57 -27.04 1.09 6.04
C ILE A 57 -27.80 0.80 4.74
N GLU A 58 -28.29 1.81 4.02
CA GLU A 58 -28.99 1.61 2.74
C GLU A 58 -28.08 0.95 1.69
N GLN A 59 -26.83 1.39 1.58
CA GLN A 59 -25.84 0.75 0.69
C GLN A 59 -25.57 -0.71 1.09
N SER A 60 -25.49 -1.00 2.38
CA SER A 60 -25.32 -2.37 2.86
C SER A 60 -26.49 -3.29 2.47
N LYS A 61 -27.72 -2.76 2.32
CA LYS A 61 -28.88 -3.53 1.86
C LYS A 61 -28.81 -3.94 0.39
N ARG A 62 -28.08 -3.20 -0.46
CA ARG A 62 -27.82 -3.59 -1.85
C ARG A 62 -26.91 -4.81 -1.94
N ILE A 63 -26.03 -4.99 -0.96
CA ILE A 63 -25.19 -6.17 -0.87
C ILE A 63 -26.01 -7.34 -0.34
N GLN A 64 -26.26 -8.30 -1.22
CA GLN A 64 -27.07 -9.50 -0.95
C GLN A 64 -26.21 -10.55 -0.23
N ILE A 65 -25.72 -10.21 0.97
CA ILE A 65 -24.95 -11.13 1.82
C ILE A 65 -25.62 -11.32 3.17
N PHE A 66 -25.90 -12.58 3.52
CA PHE A 66 -26.55 -12.92 4.77
C PHE A 66 -25.53 -13.21 5.89
N PRO A 67 -25.90 -12.99 7.17
CA PRO A 67 -25.00 -13.28 8.30
C PRO A 67 -24.44 -14.71 8.30
N ASP A 68 -25.22 -15.68 7.86
CA ASP A 68 -24.80 -17.07 7.73
C ASP A 68 -23.69 -17.23 6.68
N GLN A 69 -23.80 -16.58 5.52
CA GLN A 69 -22.76 -16.60 4.48
C GLN A 69 -21.46 -15.94 4.97
N ILE A 70 -21.54 -14.87 5.77
CA ILE A 70 -20.35 -14.22 6.34
C ILE A 70 -19.55 -15.21 7.20
N GLN A 71 -20.24 -16.10 7.92
CA GLN A 71 -19.64 -17.08 8.82
C GLN A 71 -19.25 -18.37 8.09
N HIS A 72 -20.15 -18.92 7.29
CA HIS A 72 -20.03 -20.26 6.73
C HIS A 72 -19.73 -20.25 5.24
N SER A 73 -19.24 -19.13 4.70
CA SER A 73 -18.76 -19.11 3.33
C SER A 73 -17.50 -18.25 3.10
N ASN A 74 -16.77 -18.62 2.05
CA ASN A 74 -15.69 -17.82 1.48
C ASN A 74 -16.29 -16.78 0.53
N TRP A 75 -16.95 -15.78 1.10
CA TRP A 75 -17.80 -14.87 0.34
C TRP A 75 -17.05 -13.81 -0.48
N GLY A 76 -15.76 -13.58 -0.20
CA GLY A 76 -14.95 -12.57 -0.90
C GLY A 76 -14.46 -11.48 0.04
N LEU A 77 -14.19 -10.30 -0.52
CA LEU A 77 -13.86 -9.08 0.22
C LEU A 77 -14.81 -7.97 -0.17
N LEU A 78 -15.10 -7.11 0.80
CA LEU A 78 -15.84 -5.88 0.54
C LEU A 78 -14.89 -4.83 -0.03
N HIS A 79 -15.28 -4.26 -1.16
CA HIS A 79 -14.61 -3.14 -1.81
C HIS A 79 -15.54 -1.94 -1.83
N GLU A 80 -14.96 -0.77 -1.56
CA GLU A 80 -15.66 0.50 -1.53
C GLU A 80 -14.91 1.47 -2.43
N ASP A 81 -15.62 2.12 -3.34
CA ASP A 81 -15.05 3.14 -4.21
C ASP A 81 -15.14 4.52 -3.52
N GLU A 82 -14.14 4.81 -2.71
CA GLU A 82 -14.09 5.96 -1.79
C GLU A 82 -14.03 7.32 -2.51
N TYR A 83 -13.70 7.36 -3.81
CA TYR A 83 -13.58 8.60 -4.61
C TYR A 83 -14.75 8.84 -5.56
N SER A 84 -15.72 7.93 -5.59
CA SER A 84 -16.94 8.11 -6.38
C SER A 84 -17.95 8.97 -5.60
N GLU A 85 -17.71 10.28 -5.55
CA GLU A 85 -18.67 11.24 -5.00
C GLU A 85 -20.01 11.15 -5.76
N GLY A 86 -21.13 11.10 -5.01
CA GLY A 86 -22.48 11.14 -5.58
C GLY A 86 -23.03 9.87 -6.24
N ASN A 87 -22.31 8.74 -6.24
CA ASN A 87 -22.83 7.49 -6.80
C ASN A 87 -23.46 6.59 -5.72
N GLU A 88 -24.67 6.07 -5.98
CA GLU A 88 -25.38 5.09 -5.14
C GLU A 88 -24.68 3.71 -5.06
N ASP A 89 -23.54 3.57 -5.73
CA ASP A 89 -22.98 2.36 -6.32
C ASP A 89 -21.56 2.05 -5.78
N ARG A 90 -21.26 2.50 -4.55
CA ARG A 90 -19.90 2.50 -3.98
C ARG A 90 -19.42 1.13 -3.54
N LEU A 91 -20.32 0.27 -3.06
CA LEU A 91 -20.00 -0.95 -2.34
C LEU A 91 -20.19 -2.18 -3.24
N GLY A 92 -19.24 -3.12 -3.19
CA GLY A 92 -19.35 -4.39 -3.89
C GLY A 92 -18.56 -5.50 -3.21
N ILE A 93 -18.94 -6.75 -3.45
CA ILE A 93 -18.18 -7.93 -3.05
C ILE A 93 -17.26 -8.30 -4.20
N ARG A 94 -15.97 -8.50 -3.96
CA ARG A 94 -15.03 -8.91 -5.00
C ARG A 94 -14.10 -10.04 -4.53
N ARG A 95 -13.39 -10.63 -5.49
CA ARG A 95 -12.42 -11.71 -5.24
C ARG A 95 -10.96 -11.25 -5.31
N ASP A 96 -10.70 -10.02 -5.78
CA ASP A 96 -9.38 -9.41 -5.75
C ASP A 96 -9.03 -8.90 -4.35
N GLY A 97 -7.74 -8.91 -4.04
CA GLY A 97 -7.19 -8.51 -2.75
C GLY A 97 -7.15 -6.99 -2.54
N ARG A 98 -6.99 -6.58 -1.28
CA ARG A 98 -6.90 -5.17 -0.87
C ARG A 98 -5.64 -4.89 -0.07
N TYR A 99 -5.05 -3.73 -0.30
CA TYR A 99 -3.97 -3.21 0.53
C TYR A 99 -4.52 -2.62 1.83
N GLY A 100 -3.83 -2.82 2.95
CA GLY A 100 -4.20 -2.20 4.24
C GLY A 100 -3.10 -2.31 5.27
N MET A 101 -3.39 -1.88 6.50
CA MET A 101 -2.44 -1.90 7.60
C MET A 101 -3.01 -2.54 8.86
N MET A 102 -2.11 -3.09 9.67
CA MET A 102 -2.36 -3.47 11.06
C MET A 102 -1.70 -2.46 11.98
N LEU A 103 -2.47 -1.93 12.94
CA LEU A 103 -2.01 -0.88 13.85
C LEU A 103 -1.86 -1.39 15.28
N SER A 104 -0.97 -0.75 16.03
CA SER A 104 -0.89 -0.92 17.48
C SER A 104 -2.04 -0.18 18.16
N SER A 105 -2.29 -0.48 19.44
CA SER A 105 -3.27 0.24 20.26
C SER A 105 -2.99 1.75 20.37
N LYS A 106 -1.76 2.18 20.06
CA LYS A 106 -1.33 3.60 20.02
C LYS A 106 -1.52 4.24 18.63
N GLY A 107 -2.15 3.55 17.68
CA GLY A 107 -2.39 4.02 16.32
C GLY A 107 -1.11 4.10 15.46
N ARG A 108 -0.12 3.23 15.72
CA ARG A 108 1.13 3.17 14.94
C ARG A 108 1.15 1.95 14.03
N VAL A 109 1.80 2.09 12.88
CA VAL A 109 1.88 1.01 11.89
C VAL A 109 2.76 -0.13 12.41
N ILE A 110 2.18 -1.32 12.58
CA ILE A 110 2.93 -2.55 12.88
C ILE A 110 3.45 -3.16 11.58
N SER A 111 2.56 -3.27 10.59
CA SER A 111 2.86 -3.74 9.25
C SER A 111 1.79 -3.28 8.29
N ASP A 112 2.17 -3.04 7.05
CA ASP A 112 1.28 -3.04 5.90
C ASP A 112 1.22 -4.43 5.26
N LEU A 113 0.12 -4.71 4.57
CA LEU A 113 -0.17 -6.02 3.98
C LEU A 113 -1.17 -5.93 2.84
N PHE A 114 -1.16 -6.95 1.99
CA PHE A 114 -2.31 -7.28 1.14
C PHE A 114 -3.14 -8.39 1.78
N LEU A 115 -4.46 -8.23 1.73
CA LEU A 115 -5.45 -9.20 2.18
C LEU A 115 -6.14 -9.80 0.95
N TYR A 116 -6.22 -11.12 0.88
CA TYR A 116 -6.88 -11.84 -0.22
C TYR A 116 -7.95 -12.78 0.32
N PRO A 117 -9.13 -12.88 -0.31
CA PRO A 117 -10.00 -14.02 -0.08
C PRO A 117 -9.35 -15.24 -0.75
N SER A 118 -9.11 -16.31 0.01
CA SER A 118 -8.27 -17.42 -0.42
C SER A 118 -9.01 -18.76 -0.29
N PRO A 119 -8.99 -19.63 -1.32
CA PRO A 119 -8.36 -19.43 -2.64
C PRO A 119 -9.12 -18.40 -3.49
N PHE A 120 -8.52 -17.89 -4.58
CA PHE A 120 -9.19 -16.91 -5.44
C PHE A 120 -10.51 -17.45 -6.01
N LEU A 121 -10.50 -18.71 -6.47
CA LEU A 121 -11.65 -19.48 -6.95
C LEU A 121 -11.91 -20.69 -6.03
N PRO A 122 -12.77 -20.58 -5.00
CA PRO A 122 -13.06 -21.69 -4.10
C PRO A 122 -13.83 -22.83 -4.80
N ALA A 123 -13.43 -24.06 -4.50
CA ALA A 123 -14.23 -25.26 -4.72
C ALA A 123 -15.36 -25.39 -3.69
N GLU A 124 -16.39 -26.18 -3.98
CA GLU A 124 -17.59 -26.34 -3.13
C GLU A 124 -17.30 -26.72 -1.67
N GLU A 125 -16.21 -27.44 -1.41
CA GLU A 125 -15.79 -27.76 -0.04
C GLU A 125 -15.11 -26.56 0.64
N SER A 126 -14.19 -25.90 -0.07
CA SER A 126 -13.47 -24.72 0.42
C SER A 126 -14.32 -23.45 0.48
N SER A 127 -15.44 -23.42 -0.25
CA SER A 127 -16.39 -22.31 -0.23
C SER A 127 -17.17 -22.25 1.07
N ARG A 128 -17.16 -23.31 1.89
CA ARG A 128 -17.85 -23.39 3.19
C ARG A 128 -17.05 -22.82 4.37
N ILE A 129 -15.79 -22.42 4.14
CA ILE A 129 -14.90 -21.91 5.19
C ILE A 129 -14.38 -20.53 4.79
N SER A 130 -14.80 -19.51 5.54
CA SER A 130 -14.26 -18.15 5.38
C SER A 130 -12.75 -18.17 5.63
N SER A 131 -11.96 -17.82 4.62
CA SER A 131 -10.51 -17.99 4.63
C SER A 131 -9.83 -16.83 3.91
N TYR A 132 -8.87 -16.19 4.59
CA TYR A 132 -8.17 -15.01 4.09
C TYR A 132 -6.67 -15.18 4.21
N LEU A 133 -5.97 -14.91 3.12
CA LEU A 133 -4.52 -14.90 3.05
C LEU A 133 -4.01 -13.48 3.28
N LEU A 134 -3.09 -13.31 4.23
CA LEU A 134 -2.46 -12.04 4.57
C LEU A 134 -1.00 -12.07 4.12
N GLU A 135 -0.67 -11.27 3.11
CA GLU A 135 0.69 -11.07 2.60
C GLU A 135 1.31 -9.81 3.23
N PHE A 136 2.22 -9.98 4.19
CA PHE A 136 2.82 -8.86 4.92
C PHE A 136 4.05 -8.31 4.18
N ASN A 137 4.07 -7.00 3.92
CA ASN A 137 5.18 -6.27 3.30
C ASN A 137 6.27 -5.94 4.34
N THR A 138 6.89 -6.98 4.89
CA THR A 138 7.77 -6.82 6.05
C THR A 138 8.88 -7.87 6.08
N ASP A 139 9.87 -7.69 6.93
CA ASP A 139 10.92 -8.69 7.15
C ASP A 139 10.44 -9.85 8.03
N SER A 140 11.23 -10.93 8.12
CA SER A 140 10.84 -12.11 8.90
C SER A 140 10.67 -11.84 10.40
N ALA A 141 11.44 -10.92 10.99
CA ALA A 141 11.34 -10.60 12.42
C ALA A 141 10.04 -9.86 12.72
N ARG A 142 9.70 -8.86 11.91
CA ARG A 142 8.44 -8.10 12.01
C ARG A 142 7.22 -8.94 11.64
N PHE A 143 7.36 -9.86 10.70
CA PHE A 143 6.31 -10.84 10.39
C PHE A 143 6.00 -11.71 11.60
N ASN A 144 7.01 -12.22 12.30
CA ASN A 144 6.80 -13.01 13.52
C ASN A 144 6.11 -12.18 14.62
N LYS A 145 6.48 -10.90 14.79
CA LYS A 145 5.77 -9.96 15.70
C LYS A 145 4.31 -9.79 15.29
N SER A 146 4.04 -9.60 14.00
CA SER A 146 2.68 -9.45 13.46
C SER A 146 1.83 -10.70 13.70
N LEU A 147 2.39 -11.89 13.42
CA LEU A 147 1.74 -13.18 13.64
C LEU A 147 1.45 -13.43 15.13
N MET A 148 2.37 -13.04 16.01
CA MET A 148 2.15 -13.11 17.47
C MET A 148 0.96 -12.23 17.88
N ILE A 149 0.89 -11.00 17.38
CA ILE A 149 -0.21 -10.06 17.70
C ILE A 149 -1.56 -10.64 17.24
N LEU A 150 -1.65 -11.19 16.03
CA LEU A 150 -2.86 -11.89 15.57
C LEU A 150 -3.26 -13.02 16.53
N LYS A 151 -2.30 -13.87 16.92
CA LYS A 151 -2.57 -14.99 17.85
C LYS A 151 -3.01 -14.52 19.23
N MET A 152 -2.47 -13.41 19.73
CA MET A 152 -2.87 -12.83 21.02
C MET A 152 -4.31 -12.29 20.98
N HIS A 153 -4.76 -11.74 19.85
CA HIS A 153 -6.14 -11.23 19.71
C HIS A 153 -7.18 -12.32 19.45
N LYS A 154 -6.77 -13.55 19.12
CA LYS A 154 -7.69 -14.65 18.78
C LYS A 154 -8.63 -15.06 19.93
N LEU A 155 -8.34 -14.74 21.19
CA LEU A 155 -9.01 -15.28 22.39
C LEU A 155 -10.50 -15.65 22.19
N ARG A 156 -10.79 -16.96 22.17
CA ARG A 156 -12.11 -17.61 21.96
C ARG A 156 -12.73 -17.51 20.56
N ALA A 157 -12.19 -16.71 19.65
CA ALA A 157 -12.65 -16.65 18.27
C ALA A 157 -12.47 -18.01 17.57
N GLN A 158 -13.51 -18.45 16.87
CA GLN A 158 -13.57 -19.70 16.12
C GLN A 158 -12.80 -19.57 14.79
N ILE A 159 -11.49 -19.41 14.89
CA ILE A 159 -10.60 -19.26 13.73
C ILE A 159 -9.31 -20.08 13.92
N ASN A 160 -8.66 -20.42 12.83
CA ASN A 160 -7.28 -20.89 12.79
C ASN A 160 -6.39 -19.77 12.24
N ILE A 161 -5.18 -19.65 12.77
CA ILE A 161 -4.16 -18.70 12.29
C ILE A 161 -2.86 -19.44 12.12
N GLU A 162 -2.41 -19.57 10.89
CA GLU A 162 -1.21 -20.33 10.55
C GLU A 162 -0.29 -19.56 9.60
N ARG A 163 1.01 -19.84 9.73
CA ARG A 163 1.98 -19.39 8.74
C ARG A 163 1.81 -20.27 7.51
N VAL A 164 1.70 -19.65 6.34
CA VAL A 164 1.68 -20.38 5.08
C VAL A 164 3.11 -20.53 4.59
N SER A 165 3.49 -21.77 4.32
CA SER A 165 4.73 -22.09 3.63
C SER A 165 4.41 -22.65 2.26
N GLY A 166 5.37 -22.55 1.35
CA GLY A 166 5.21 -23.10 0.02
C GLY A 166 4.18 -22.40 -0.85
N ILE A 167 4.26 -21.08 -0.85
CA ILE A 167 3.59 -20.22 -1.82
C ILE A 167 4.63 -19.31 -2.49
N GLN A 168 4.25 -18.78 -3.64
CA GLN A 168 5.07 -17.86 -4.41
C GLN A 168 4.23 -16.63 -4.71
N SER A 169 4.63 -15.51 -4.14
CA SER A 169 4.04 -14.21 -4.47
C SER A 169 4.79 -13.60 -5.65
N TRP A 170 4.03 -13.08 -6.60
CA TRP A 170 4.51 -12.56 -7.86
C TRP A 170 3.78 -11.27 -8.20
N ILE A 171 4.47 -10.42 -8.97
CA ILE A 171 3.88 -9.24 -9.59
C ILE A 171 4.29 -9.19 -11.07
N TYR A 172 3.31 -8.98 -11.94
CA TYR A 172 3.52 -8.56 -13.32
C TYR A 172 3.37 -7.04 -13.39
N PHE A 173 4.35 -6.35 -13.97
CA PHE A 173 4.32 -4.91 -14.17
C PHE A 173 4.61 -4.58 -15.62
N ASN A 174 4.03 -3.48 -16.12
CA ASN A 174 4.33 -2.93 -17.44
C ASN A 174 4.07 -1.41 -17.42
N LYS A 175 5.08 -0.61 -17.78
CA LYS A 175 5.05 0.86 -17.72
C LYS A 175 4.51 1.51 -18.99
N GLN A 176 3.98 0.74 -19.94
CA GLN A 176 3.30 1.28 -21.12
C GLN A 176 1.90 1.80 -20.75
N ASN A 177 1.49 2.93 -21.31
CA ASN A 177 0.17 3.54 -21.04
C ASN A 177 -0.99 2.56 -21.34
N LYS A 178 -0.90 1.80 -22.43
CA LYS A 178 -1.90 0.77 -22.77
C LYS A 178 -2.10 -0.32 -21.71
N PHE A 179 -1.14 -0.50 -20.81
CA PHE A 179 -1.31 -1.44 -19.68
C PHE A 179 -2.20 -0.83 -18.60
N GLN A 180 -2.11 0.48 -18.36
CA GLN A 180 -3.03 1.19 -17.46
C GLN A 180 -4.48 1.07 -17.95
N ASP A 181 -4.72 1.32 -19.24
CA ASP A 181 -6.06 1.16 -19.85
C ASP A 181 -6.57 -0.28 -19.67
N TYR A 182 -5.70 -1.28 -19.88
CA TYR A 182 -6.03 -2.68 -19.65
C TYR A 182 -6.38 -3.00 -18.19
N LEU A 183 -5.70 -2.41 -17.20
CA LEU A 183 -6.03 -2.58 -15.79
C LEU A 183 -7.40 -1.98 -15.45
N ILE A 184 -7.71 -0.82 -16.02
CA ILE A 184 -9.02 -0.16 -15.86
C ILE A 184 -10.12 -1.06 -16.46
N ASP A 185 -9.95 -1.52 -17.70
CA ASP A 185 -10.90 -2.42 -18.36
C ASP A 185 -11.12 -3.72 -17.57
N LEU A 186 -10.04 -4.29 -17.03
CA LEU A 186 -10.09 -5.51 -16.23
C LEU A 186 -10.86 -5.29 -14.93
N LYS A 187 -10.65 -4.13 -14.27
CA LYS A 187 -11.38 -3.74 -13.06
C LYS A 187 -12.87 -3.50 -13.35
N ASP A 188 -13.18 -2.73 -14.39
CA ASP A 188 -14.56 -2.37 -14.76
C ASP A 188 -15.39 -3.55 -15.24
N LYS A 189 -14.74 -4.58 -15.81
CA LYS A 189 -15.44 -5.78 -16.30
C LYS A 189 -15.57 -6.87 -15.23
N TYR A 190 -14.51 -7.19 -14.50
CA TYR A 190 -14.47 -8.38 -13.62
C TYR A 190 -14.50 -8.05 -12.12
N PHE A 191 -14.27 -6.79 -11.77
CA PHE A 191 -14.16 -6.32 -10.39
C PHE A 191 -14.99 -5.05 -10.23
N ASN A 192 -16.22 -5.02 -10.73
CA ASN A 192 -17.05 -3.83 -10.72
C ASN A 192 -18.06 -3.88 -9.57
N ASN A 193 -18.03 -2.87 -8.69
CA ASN A 193 -18.88 -2.83 -7.49
C ASN A 193 -20.36 -2.74 -7.83
N ARG A 194 -20.72 -2.08 -8.94
CA ARG A 194 -22.12 -1.85 -9.35
C ARG A 194 -22.86 -3.16 -9.63
N ILE A 195 -22.15 -4.10 -10.24
CA ILE A 195 -22.72 -5.40 -10.63
C ILE A 195 -22.45 -6.47 -9.57
N SER A 196 -21.32 -6.37 -8.86
CA SER A 196 -20.87 -7.39 -7.90
C SER A 196 -21.53 -7.23 -6.52
N SER A 197 -22.83 -7.50 -6.49
CA SER A 197 -23.70 -7.29 -5.33
C SER A 197 -23.87 -8.51 -4.42
N SER A 198 -23.42 -9.70 -4.82
CA SER A 198 -23.49 -10.92 -4.01
C SER A 198 -22.21 -11.77 -4.09
N PRO A 199 -21.96 -12.67 -3.11
CA PRO A 199 -20.83 -13.60 -3.16
C PRO A 199 -20.80 -14.47 -4.43
N GLU A 200 -21.96 -14.94 -4.88
CA GLU A 200 -22.12 -15.79 -6.05
C GLU A 200 -21.75 -15.04 -7.32
N PHE A 201 -22.21 -13.79 -7.45
CA PHE A 201 -21.90 -12.97 -8.62
C PHE A 201 -20.41 -12.56 -8.64
N ALA A 202 -19.83 -12.25 -7.48
CA ALA A 202 -18.40 -11.99 -7.36
C ALA A 202 -17.56 -13.20 -7.80
N LEU A 203 -17.98 -14.41 -7.42
CA LEU A 203 -17.35 -15.65 -7.86
C LEU A 203 -17.55 -15.90 -9.36
N GLN A 204 -18.73 -15.60 -9.90
CA GLN A 204 -19.01 -15.69 -11.33
C GLN A 204 -18.08 -14.78 -12.14
N LEU A 205 -17.94 -13.51 -11.76
CA LEU A 205 -17.05 -12.56 -12.43
C LEU A 205 -15.58 -13.00 -12.35
N ALA A 206 -15.13 -13.47 -11.19
CA ALA A 206 -13.77 -14.01 -11.03
C ALA A 206 -13.54 -15.27 -11.89
N SER A 207 -14.55 -16.11 -12.06
CA SER A 207 -14.50 -17.27 -12.96
C SER A 207 -14.44 -16.82 -14.42
N GLN A 208 -15.24 -15.82 -14.81
CA GLN A 208 -15.25 -15.24 -16.16
C GLN A 208 -13.91 -14.60 -16.52
N LEU A 209 -13.17 -14.02 -15.58
CA LEU A 209 -11.82 -13.49 -15.81
C LEU A 209 -10.88 -14.54 -16.43
N ILE A 210 -11.01 -15.81 -16.03
CA ILE A 210 -10.19 -16.90 -16.55
C ILE A 210 -10.76 -17.43 -17.87
N HIS A 211 -12.08 -17.60 -17.96
CA HIS A 211 -12.74 -18.12 -19.17
C HIS A 211 -12.63 -17.17 -20.37
N ASP A 212 -12.54 -15.86 -20.14
CA ASP A 212 -12.46 -14.86 -21.21
C ASP A 212 -11.04 -14.70 -21.80
N ASP A 213 -10.07 -15.51 -21.36
CA ASP A 213 -8.69 -15.49 -21.85
C ASP A 213 -8.00 -14.10 -21.76
N VAL A 214 -8.44 -13.23 -20.84
CA VAL A 214 -7.91 -11.86 -20.79
C VAL A 214 -6.50 -11.80 -20.22
N LEU A 215 -6.20 -12.65 -19.24
CA LEU A 215 -4.90 -12.72 -18.55
C LEU A 215 -4.30 -14.12 -18.62
N PHE A 216 -5.11 -15.13 -18.27
CA PHE A 216 -4.70 -16.53 -18.24
C PHE A 216 -5.47 -17.35 -19.26
N LYS A 217 -4.90 -18.49 -19.69
CA LYS A 217 -5.52 -19.44 -20.62
C LYS A 217 -6.69 -20.18 -19.96
N ALA A 218 -7.84 -20.18 -20.61
CA ALA A 218 -9.07 -20.86 -20.21
C ALA A 218 -8.88 -22.38 -20.18
N ASP A 219 -8.08 -22.93 -21.10
CA ASP A 219 -7.72 -24.36 -21.11
C ASP A 219 -6.96 -24.80 -19.84
N HIS A 220 -6.38 -23.86 -19.09
CA HIS A 220 -5.71 -24.09 -17.80
C HIS A 220 -6.61 -23.74 -16.61
N TYR A 221 -7.93 -23.60 -16.79
CA TYR A 221 -8.85 -23.19 -15.73
C TYR A 221 -8.71 -23.99 -14.43
N ASP A 222 -8.69 -25.32 -14.51
CA ASP A 222 -8.59 -26.19 -13.34
C ASP A 222 -7.23 -26.03 -12.65
N GLU A 223 -6.14 -25.94 -13.41
CA GLU A 223 -4.80 -25.71 -12.87
C GLU A 223 -4.71 -24.36 -12.14
N ILE A 224 -5.29 -23.31 -12.72
CA ILE A 224 -5.34 -21.97 -12.13
C ILE A 224 -6.19 -22.00 -10.86
N ARG A 225 -7.39 -22.58 -10.93
CA ARG A 225 -8.32 -22.68 -9.80
C ARG A 225 -7.70 -23.42 -8.61
N GLU A 226 -6.97 -24.51 -8.86
CA GLU A 226 -6.29 -25.25 -7.80
C GLU A 226 -5.12 -24.48 -7.17
N ASN A 227 -4.39 -23.69 -7.95
CA ASN A 227 -3.11 -23.13 -7.52
C ASN A 227 -3.15 -21.64 -7.18
N LEU A 228 -4.07 -20.85 -7.73
CA LEU A 228 -4.19 -19.41 -7.49
C LEU A 228 -4.85 -19.13 -6.14
N LYS A 229 -4.02 -18.80 -5.15
CA LYS A 229 -4.45 -18.56 -3.76
C LYS A 229 -4.89 -17.12 -3.52
N GLY A 230 -4.31 -16.16 -4.25
CA GLY A 230 -4.70 -14.76 -4.19
C GLY A 230 -4.38 -14.05 -5.50
N PHE A 231 -5.20 -13.06 -5.84
CA PHE A 231 -5.04 -12.18 -6.99
C PHE A 231 -5.38 -10.76 -6.56
N ALA A 232 -4.66 -9.74 -7.03
CA ALA A 232 -5.04 -8.35 -6.84
C ALA A 232 -4.53 -7.48 -7.98
N ILE A 233 -5.27 -6.43 -8.30
CA ILE A 233 -4.73 -5.25 -8.98
C ILE A 233 -4.07 -4.40 -7.90
N ASP A 234 -2.79 -4.04 -8.08
CA ASP A 234 -2.07 -3.23 -7.10
C ASP A 234 -2.44 -1.74 -7.26
N ASP A 235 -3.58 -1.36 -6.69
CA ASP A 235 -4.16 -0.01 -6.78
C ASP A 235 -3.55 0.98 -5.77
N ARG A 236 -2.35 0.70 -5.23
CA ARG A 236 -1.65 1.68 -4.36
C ARG A 236 -1.19 2.90 -5.13
N CYS A 237 -0.89 2.74 -6.42
CA CYS A 237 -0.79 3.83 -7.37
C CYS A 237 -1.24 3.35 -8.76
N PRO A 238 -1.61 4.25 -9.68
CA PRO A 238 -1.96 3.89 -11.04
C PRO A 238 -0.84 3.10 -11.72
N ASN A 239 -1.23 2.09 -12.50
CA ASN A 239 -0.32 1.32 -13.34
C ASN A 239 0.84 0.63 -12.59
N PHE A 240 0.64 0.19 -11.34
CA PHE A 240 1.70 -0.48 -10.58
C PHE A 240 1.88 -1.94 -10.99
N GLY A 241 0.80 -2.71 -11.13
CA GLY A 241 0.87 -4.08 -11.62
C GLY A 241 -0.25 -5.02 -11.16
N LEU A 242 -0.14 -6.28 -11.59
CA LEU A 242 -1.00 -7.39 -11.20
C LEU A 242 -0.26 -8.29 -10.23
N ARG A 243 -0.83 -8.51 -9.04
CA ARG A 243 -0.32 -9.42 -8.02
C ARG A 243 -1.01 -10.76 -8.10
N PHE A 244 -0.24 -11.82 -7.90
CA PHE A 244 -0.78 -13.17 -7.79
C PHE A 244 0.06 -14.03 -6.86
N ILE A 245 -0.63 -14.86 -6.08
CA ILE A 245 -0.04 -15.81 -5.14
C ILE A 245 -0.40 -17.21 -5.60
N PHE A 246 0.62 -17.97 -6.02
CA PHE A 246 0.47 -19.36 -6.43
C PHE A 246 0.97 -20.32 -5.35
N GLY A 247 0.33 -21.48 -5.24
CA GLY A 247 0.83 -22.61 -4.45
C GLY A 247 2.12 -23.21 -5.05
N ASN A 248 2.92 -23.86 -4.20
CA ASN A 248 4.24 -24.42 -4.56
C ASN A 248 4.23 -25.54 -5.61
N LYS A 249 3.07 -26.10 -5.97
CA LYS A 249 3.00 -27.14 -7.01
C LYS A 249 3.36 -26.59 -8.39
N LEU A 250 3.21 -25.28 -8.60
CA LEU A 250 3.56 -24.63 -9.86
C LEU A 250 5.04 -24.24 -9.88
N SER A 251 5.78 -24.79 -10.84
CA SER A 251 7.11 -24.30 -11.18
C SER A 251 7.03 -22.91 -11.86
N THR A 252 8.14 -22.17 -11.90
CA THR A 252 8.19 -20.91 -12.65
C THR A 252 8.00 -21.12 -14.16
N LEU A 253 8.37 -22.29 -14.69
CA LEU A 253 8.16 -22.64 -16.10
C LEU A 253 6.68 -22.84 -16.42
N SER A 254 5.94 -23.51 -15.53
CA SER A 254 4.48 -23.66 -15.66
C SER A 254 3.74 -22.34 -15.47
N LEU A 255 4.28 -21.38 -14.72
CA LEU A 255 3.62 -20.07 -14.55
C LEU A 255 3.57 -19.28 -15.88
N LYS A 256 4.63 -19.35 -16.69
CA LYS A 256 4.66 -18.66 -17.99
C LYS A 256 3.61 -19.22 -18.96
N SER A 257 3.40 -20.53 -18.94
CA SER A 257 2.41 -21.17 -19.82
C SER A 257 0.96 -20.84 -19.45
N LEU A 258 0.70 -20.34 -18.24
CA LEU A 258 -0.64 -19.94 -17.84
C LEU A 258 -1.12 -18.66 -18.53
N PHE A 259 -0.24 -17.77 -19.00
CA PHE A 259 -0.66 -16.50 -19.59
C PHE A 259 -1.28 -16.70 -20.98
N SER A 260 -2.35 -15.96 -21.27
CA SER A 260 -3.07 -16.07 -22.54
C SER A 260 -2.27 -15.49 -23.71
N ASP A 261 -2.47 -16.03 -24.91
CA ASP A 261 -1.77 -15.54 -26.10
C ASP A 261 -2.18 -14.09 -26.43
N LYS A 262 -3.43 -13.72 -26.11
CA LYS A 262 -3.92 -12.34 -26.21
C LYS A 262 -3.10 -11.39 -25.34
N PHE A 263 -2.97 -11.70 -24.05
CA PHE A 263 -2.17 -10.91 -23.11
C PHE A 263 -0.71 -10.80 -23.56
N MET A 264 -0.12 -11.93 -23.94
CA MET A 264 1.27 -12.02 -24.38
C MET A 264 1.53 -11.18 -25.64
N SER A 265 0.66 -11.27 -26.64
CA SER A 265 0.78 -10.48 -27.88
C SER A 265 0.67 -8.97 -27.63
N GLN A 266 -0.08 -8.56 -26.60
CA GLN A 266 -0.29 -7.16 -26.27
C GLN A 266 0.87 -6.58 -25.48
N PHE A 267 1.47 -7.31 -24.55
CA PHE A 267 2.41 -6.75 -23.57
C PHE A 267 3.83 -7.34 -23.58
N GLU A 268 4.07 -8.44 -24.29
CA GLU A 268 5.37 -9.10 -24.36
C GLU A 268 5.87 -9.16 -25.82
N PRO A 269 6.60 -8.13 -26.30
CA PRO A 269 7.04 -8.04 -27.70
C PRO A 269 7.94 -9.20 -28.17
N SER A 270 8.64 -9.85 -27.25
CA SER A 270 9.51 -11.00 -27.51
C SER A 270 8.77 -12.34 -27.48
N ALA A 271 7.43 -12.32 -27.36
CA ALA A 271 6.58 -13.49 -27.16
C ALA A 271 6.97 -14.36 -25.94
N SER A 272 7.70 -13.78 -24.97
CA SER A 272 8.08 -14.47 -23.74
C SER A 272 8.16 -13.51 -22.57
N ILE A 273 7.53 -13.87 -21.44
CA ILE A 273 7.59 -13.05 -20.22
C ILE A 273 9.03 -13.08 -19.69
N SER A 274 9.58 -11.88 -19.51
CA SER A 274 10.83 -11.65 -18.78
C SER A 274 10.62 -11.92 -17.30
N VAL A 275 11.03 -13.10 -16.83
CA VAL A 275 11.01 -13.44 -15.41
C VAL A 275 12.30 -12.95 -14.77
N LEU A 276 12.15 -12.08 -13.78
CA LEU A 276 13.28 -11.48 -13.09
C LEU A 276 13.85 -12.45 -12.03
N PRO A 277 15.17 -12.42 -11.80
CA PRO A 277 15.79 -13.19 -10.74
C PRO A 277 15.27 -12.74 -9.37
N ARG A 278 15.28 -13.64 -8.39
CA ARG A 278 14.81 -13.34 -7.02
C ARG A 278 15.59 -12.20 -6.34
N SER A 279 16.83 -11.96 -6.77
CA SER A 279 17.67 -10.85 -6.29
C SER A 279 17.33 -9.50 -6.92
N SER A 280 16.42 -9.46 -7.90
CA SER A 280 16.03 -8.23 -8.57
C SER A 280 15.39 -7.24 -7.59
N LYS A 281 15.88 -6.00 -7.60
CA LYS A 281 15.32 -4.89 -6.84
C LYS A 281 14.32 -4.04 -7.64
N VAL A 282 13.93 -4.46 -8.85
CA VAL A 282 13.14 -3.62 -9.76
C VAL A 282 11.84 -3.14 -9.12
N ILE A 283 11.13 -4.00 -8.40
CA ILE A 283 9.87 -3.62 -7.71
C ILE A 283 10.14 -2.64 -6.57
N ASP A 284 11.20 -2.85 -5.78
CA ASP A 284 11.58 -1.92 -4.71
C ASP A 284 11.96 -0.56 -5.28
N LEU A 285 12.73 -0.54 -6.37
CA LEU A 285 13.14 0.69 -7.04
C LEU A 285 11.92 1.45 -7.61
N GLN A 286 11.01 0.76 -8.30
CA GLN A 286 9.76 1.36 -8.78
C GLN A 286 8.95 1.92 -7.62
N ARG A 287 8.78 1.15 -6.55
CA ARG A 287 8.03 1.59 -5.38
C ARG A 287 8.64 2.84 -4.74
N ILE A 288 9.97 2.89 -4.63
CA ILE A 288 10.70 4.06 -4.12
C ILE A 288 10.52 5.26 -5.05
N THR A 289 10.61 5.09 -6.37
CA THR A 289 10.43 6.21 -7.33
C THR A 289 9.01 6.77 -7.30
N GLU A 290 8.01 5.90 -7.11
CA GLU A 290 6.59 6.29 -7.01
C GLU A 290 6.21 6.81 -5.61
N GLY A 291 7.14 6.84 -4.64
CA GLY A 291 6.85 7.32 -3.28
C GLY A 291 6.01 6.38 -2.41
N ILE A 292 5.84 5.13 -2.82
CA ILE A 292 5.11 4.14 -2.04
C ILE A 292 6.02 3.61 -0.93
N VAL A 293 5.57 3.66 0.32
CA VAL A 293 6.34 3.15 1.47
C VAL A 293 5.83 1.78 1.92
N GLN A 294 6.74 0.97 2.45
CA GLN A 294 6.44 -0.28 3.14
C GLN A 294 6.98 -0.22 4.57
N ALA A 295 6.39 -1.00 5.46
CA ALA A 295 6.87 -1.11 6.83
C ALA A 295 8.36 -1.46 6.84
N SER A 296 8.81 -2.42 6.01
CA SER A 296 10.21 -2.85 5.90
C SER A 296 11.22 -1.75 5.52
N ASP A 297 10.79 -0.60 5.02
CA ASP A 297 11.71 0.49 4.70
C ASP A 297 12.31 1.14 5.95
N TYR A 298 11.53 1.19 7.02
CA TYR A 298 11.99 1.71 8.30
C TYR A 298 13.06 0.81 8.90
N ALA A 299 14.07 1.38 9.56
CA ALA A 299 15.01 0.60 10.35
C ALA A 299 14.32 -0.03 11.58
N SER A 300 14.73 -1.21 12.03
CA SER A 300 14.07 -1.95 13.12
C SER A 300 14.09 -1.26 14.49
N ASN A 301 15.00 -0.32 14.69
CA ASN A 301 15.11 0.52 15.89
C ASN A 301 14.45 1.91 15.72
N SER A 302 13.87 2.20 14.55
CA SER A 302 13.19 3.46 14.31
C SER A 302 11.84 3.51 15.02
N ARG A 303 11.34 4.74 15.24
CA ARG A 303 10.00 4.95 15.77
C ARG A 303 8.97 4.49 14.74
N GLU A 304 8.00 3.68 15.18
CA GLU A 304 6.85 3.26 14.35
C GLU A 304 6.11 4.50 13.82
N SER A 305 5.83 4.52 12.52
CA SER A 305 5.19 5.64 11.83
C SER A 305 3.67 5.68 12.05
N LEU A 306 3.06 6.80 11.67
CA LEU A 306 1.61 6.93 11.57
C LEU A 306 1.09 6.43 10.22
N PRO A 307 -0.18 5.98 10.14
CA PRO A 307 -0.78 5.58 8.87
C PRO A 307 -0.74 6.69 7.81
N PHE A 308 -1.09 7.94 8.17
CA PHE A 308 -1.05 9.10 7.27
C PHE A 308 0.37 9.53 6.90
N GLU A 309 1.36 9.31 7.78
CA GLU A 309 2.76 9.52 7.40
C GLU A 309 3.14 8.58 6.24
N ASN A 310 2.54 7.40 6.19
CA ASN A 310 2.75 6.40 5.15
C ASN A 310 1.82 6.57 3.93
N ASN A 311 1.03 7.65 3.83
CA ASN A 311 0.09 7.90 2.72
C ASN A 311 -0.98 6.82 2.54
N ILE A 312 -1.40 6.16 3.62
CA ILE A 312 -2.42 5.09 3.56
C ILE A 312 -3.74 5.56 2.91
N ASP A 313 -4.04 6.85 3.08
CA ASP A 313 -5.21 7.57 2.58
C ASP A 313 -5.17 7.83 1.08
N TYR A 314 -3.98 7.84 0.46
CA TYR A 314 -3.85 7.92 -0.99
C TYR A 314 -3.75 6.54 -1.65
N MET A 315 -3.55 5.47 -0.86
CA MET A 315 -3.35 4.10 -1.35
C MET A 315 -4.58 3.20 -1.13
N ASN A 316 -5.76 3.76 -0.89
CA ASN A 316 -7.02 3.04 -0.64
C ASN A 316 -6.92 2.00 0.49
N GLY A 317 -6.03 2.27 1.45
CA GLY A 317 -5.59 1.33 2.47
C GLY A 317 -6.35 1.45 3.80
N ILE A 318 -7.26 2.41 3.90
CA ILE A 318 -8.02 2.72 5.11
C ILE A 318 -9.45 3.08 4.75
N ASN A 319 -10.40 2.59 5.53
CA ASN A 319 -11.77 3.04 5.44
C ASN A 319 -12.12 3.86 6.68
N PHE A 320 -12.70 5.04 6.50
CA PHE A 320 -13.03 5.95 7.61
C PHE A 320 -14.42 5.69 8.21
N GLU A 321 -15.29 5.01 7.48
CA GLU A 321 -16.69 4.79 7.85
C GLU A 321 -16.95 3.41 8.47
N LYS A 322 -15.94 2.55 8.51
CA LYS A 322 -16.06 1.21 9.09
C LYS A 322 -16.19 1.22 10.62
N GLY A 323 -16.61 0.08 11.16
CA GLY A 323 -16.68 -0.16 12.59
C GLY A 323 -15.30 -0.22 13.28
N CYS A 324 -15.33 -0.36 14.61
CA CYS A 324 -14.15 -0.24 15.45
C CYS A 324 -13.00 -1.18 15.08
N TYR A 325 -11.78 -0.63 14.97
CA TYR A 325 -10.55 -1.41 14.81
C TYR A 325 -9.43 -0.93 15.74
N THR A 326 -8.45 -1.81 16.00
CA THR A 326 -7.30 -1.50 16.84
C THR A 326 -6.55 -0.26 16.34
N GLY A 327 -6.33 0.71 17.22
CA GLY A 327 -5.54 1.89 16.92
C GLY A 327 -6.28 3.02 16.19
N GLN A 328 -7.59 2.88 15.98
CA GLN A 328 -8.38 3.85 15.19
C GLN A 328 -8.44 5.27 15.78
N GLU A 329 -8.40 5.43 17.10
CA GLU A 329 -8.69 6.71 17.78
C GLU A 329 -7.77 7.83 17.27
N LEU A 330 -6.47 7.54 17.17
CA LEU A 330 -5.50 8.51 16.69
C LEU A 330 -5.66 8.78 15.19
N THR A 331 -5.97 7.73 14.43
CA THR A 331 -6.16 7.81 12.98
C THR A 331 -7.39 8.65 12.63
N ILE A 332 -8.56 8.34 13.23
CA ILE A 332 -9.80 9.11 13.04
C ILE A 332 -9.61 10.54 13.51
N ARG A 333 -8.97 10.78 14.66
CA ARG A 333 -8.69 12.15 15.12
C ARG A 333 -7.83 12.94 14.14
N THR A 334 -6.83 12.30 13.55
CA THR A 334 -5.97 12.92 12.54
C THR A 334 -6.78 13.27 11.30
N TYR A 335 -7.61 12.34 10.81
CA TYR A 335 -8.53 12.56 9.70
C TYR A 335 -9.48 13.73 9.96
N SER A 336 -10.24 13.70 11.06
CA SER A 336 -11.23 14.74 11.39
C SER A 336 -10.60 16.11 11.66
N SER A 337 -9.32 16.16 12.04
CA SER A 337 -8.61 17.43 12.20
C SER A 337 -8.16 18.06 10.88
N GLY A 338 -8.12 17.30 9.79
CA GLY A 338 -7.60 17.74 8.49
C GLY A 338 -6.09 18.03 8.43
N VAL A 339 -5.36 17.96 9.55
CA VAL A 339 -3.95 18.39 9.60
C VAL A 339 -2.99 17.20 9.57
N ILE A 340 -2.45 16.91 8.39
CA ILE A 340 -1.37 15.92 8.20
C ILE A 340 -0.03 16.67 8.16
N ARG A 341 0.77 16.49 9.23
CA ARG A 341 2.01 17.27 9.40
C ARG A 341 3.20 16.71 8.66
N LYS A 342 3.20 15.40 8.38
CA LYS A 342 4.31 14.69 7.76
C LYS A 342 3.79 13.64 6.80
N ARG A 343 4.48 13.48 5.67
CA ARG A 343 4.27 12.42 4.69
C ARG A 343 5.61 11.84 4.25
N VAL A 344 5.60 10.58 3.83
CA VAL A 344 6.73 9.96 3.16
C VAL A 344 6.68 10.34 1.69
N MET A 345 7.78 10.86 1.18
CA MET A 345 7.93 11.29 -0.22
C MET A 345 9.20 10.67 -0.82
N PRO A 346 9.21 10.46 -2.13
CA PRO A 346 10.42 10.06 -2.84
C PRO A 346 11.44 11.19 -2.87
N VAL A 347 12.71 10.84 -2.75
CA VAL A 347 13.84 11.78 -2.78
C VAL A 347 14.92 11.33 -3.73
N GLN A 348 15.58 12.28 -4.38
CA GLN A 348 16.80 12.05 -5.16
C GLN A 348 17.97 12.80 -4.52
N PHE A 349 19.05 12.08 -4.24
CA PHE A 349 20.29 12.58 -3.67
C PHE A 349 21.27 13.01 -4.75
N TYR A 350 22.11 14.00 -4.43
CA TYR A 350 23.18 14.47 -5.31
C TYR A 350 24.32 15.08 -4.49
N ILE A 351 25.50 15.14 -5.09
CA ILE A 351 26.63 15.90 -4.55
C ILE A 351 26.38 17.37 -4.86
N LEU A 352 26.49 18.25 -3.86
CA LEU A 352 26.31 19.70 -4.04
C LEU A 352 27.27 20.23 -5.10
N GLY A 353 26.75 21.01 -6.07
CA GLY A 353 27.50 21.51 -7.23
C GLY A 353 27.62 20.51 -8.39
N GLN A 354 27.01 19.32 -8.28
CA GLN A 354 26.94 18.30 -9.34
C GLN A 354 25.49 17.83 -9.55
N GLU A 355 24.54 18.76 -9.49
CA GLU A 355 23.11 18.48 -9.62
C GLU A 355 22.77 17.84 -10.98
N LYS A 356 22.25 16.61 -10.95
CA LYS A 356 21.67 15.93 -12.12
C LYS A 356 20.18 15.65 -11.87
N LEU A 357 19.42 16.72 -11.69
CA LEU A 357 18.00 16.67 -11.33
C LEU A 357 17.13 16.82 -12.57
N GLN A 358 16.02 16.09 -12.57
CA GLN A 358 14.92 16.19 -13.53
C GLN A 358 13.61 16.40 -12.77
N ASP A 359 12.51 16.57 -13.51
CA ASP A 359 11.17 16.78 -12.95
C ASP A 359 10.64 15.52 -12.24
N THR A 360 11.00 14.34 -12.75
CA THR A 360 10.71 13.04 -12.13
C THR A 360 11.95 12.44 -11.46
N VAL A 361 11.71 11.52 -10.53
CA VAL A 361 12.78 10.80 -9.83
C VAL A 361 13.49 9.86 -10.79
N GLN A 362 14.82 9.99 -10.92
CA GLN A 362 15.61 9.16 -11.81
C GLN A 362 16.61 8.31 -11.03
N TYR A 363 16.45 6.99 -11.14
CA TYR A 363 17.41 6.03 -10.60
C TYR A 363 18.68 6.01 -11.45
N ILE A 364 19.82 6.26 -10.81
CA ILE A 364 21.15 6.17 -11.40
C ILE A 364 21.89 5.04 -10.66
N PRO A 365 22.14 3.90 -11.34
CA PRO A 365 22.99 2.86 -10.79
C PRO A 365 24.40 3.40 -10.51
N ASP A 366 24.99 2.99 -9.39
CA ASP A 366 26.38 3.29 -9.01
C ASP A 366 26.74 4.78 -8.96
N ASP A 367 25.77 5.64 -8.60
CA ASP A 367 26.02 7.06 -8.43
C ASP A 367 27.06 7.32 -7.31
N ALA A 368 27.95 8.29 -7.52
CA ALA A 368 29.00 8.63 -6.58
C ALA A 368 28.45 9.00 -5.18
N VAL A 369 27.24 9.56 -5.10
CA VAL A 369 26.59 9.90 -3.82
C VAL A 369 26.33 8.67 -2.94
N ASN A 370 26.15 7.50 -3.54
CA ASN A 370 25.89 6.25 -2.81
C ASN A 370 27.04 5.88 -1.87
N SER A 371 28.29 6.19 -2.25
CA SER A 371 29.47 5.94 -1.41
C SER A 371 29.44 6.68 -0.07
N LEU A 372 28.77 7.84 -0.04
CA LEU A 372 28.60 8.67 1.15
C LEU A 372 27.42 8.20 2.00
N LEU A 373 26.31 7.80 1.37
CA LEU A 373 25.04 7.51 2.03
C LEU A 373 24.87 6.05 2.47
N SER A 374 25.47 5.11 1.74
CA SER A 374 25.29 3.68 2.00
C SER A 374 25.67 3.30 3.44
N GLY A 375 24.77 2.60 4.11
CA GLY A 375 24.94 2.09 5.48
C GLY A 375 24.72 3.13 6.59
N VAL A 376 24.31 4.36 6.26
CA VAL A 376 24.05 5.42 7.25
C VAL A 376 22.56 5.43 7.62
N ASN A 377 22.26 5.26 8.91
CA ASN A 377 20.88 5.09 9.41
C ASN A 377 20.33 6.34 10.13
N ASP A 378 21.12 7.41 10.24
CA ASP A 378 20.77 8.64 10.97
C ASP A 378 20.74 9.88 10.05
N LEU A 379 20.38 9.67 8.78
CA LEU A 379 20.29 10.72 7.78
C LEU A 379 19.06 11.63 8.02
N GLU A 380 19.31 12.92 8.18
CA GLU A 380 18.29 13.96 8.39
C GLU A 380 18.30 14.96 7.22
N ILE A 381 17.12 15.41 6.80
CA ILE A 381 16.94 16.48 5.80
C ILE A 381 16.88 17.83 6.51
N GLN A 382 17.67 18.79 6.04
CA GLN A 382 17.79 20.13 6.62
C GLN A 382 17.44 21.23 5.61
N ARG A 383 16.84 22.31 6.11
CA ARG A 383 16.64 23.54 5.32
C ARG A 383 17.97 24.07 4.80
N ASN A 384 17.98 24.61 3.58
CA ASN A 384 19.12 25.36 3.08
C ASN A 384 19.22 26.67 3.85
N ASN A 385 20.42 27.06 4.30
CA ASN A 385 20.65 28.30 5.07
C ASN A 385 20.51 29.59 4.25
N THR A 386 19.76 29.59 3.14
CA THR A 386 19.59 30.74 2.25
C THR A 386 18.24 31.41 2.47
N SER A 387 18.12 32.08 3.63
CA SER A 387 17.29 33.25 3.84
C SER A 387 17.71 33.89 5.16
N THR A 388 18.31 35.07 5.04
CA THR A 388 18.28 36.13 6.05
C THR A 388 16.93 36.14 6.75
N ILE A 389 16.87 35.62 7.97
CA ILE A 389 15.92 36.14 8.95
C ILE A 389 16.43 37.55 9.22
N THR A 390 15.93 38.54 8.49
CA THR A 390 15.91 39.91 9.00
C THR A 390 15.19 39.84 10.33
N SER A 391 15.95 40.02 11.39
CA SER A 391 15.51 40.10 12.78
C SER A 391 14.73 41.40 13.02
N ASP A 392 13.70 41.67 12.22
CA ASP A 392 12.85 42.85 12.34
C ASP A 392 11.38 42.42 12.40
N ALA A 393 11.01 41.83 13.54
CA ALA A 393 9.66 41.87 14.10
C ALA A 393 9.70 41.30 15.54
N SER A 394 10.36 42.02 16.45
CA SER A 394 10.09 41.88 17.87
C SER A 394 8.72 42.50 18.18
N THR A 395 7.64 41.75 17.95
CA THR A 395 6.39 41.98 18.70
C THR A 395 6.39 41.03 19.88
N ASP A 396 6.94 41.53 20.99
CA ASP A 396 6.83 40.94 22.32
C ASP A 396 5.35 40.88 22.73
N PHE A 397 4.67 39.79 22.38
CA PHE A 397 3.51 39.33 23.14
C PHE A 397 4.00 38.34 24.19
N ALA A 398 4.14 38.84 25.42
CA ALA A 398 4.50 38.03 26.58
C ALA A 398 3.44 36.94 26.80
N ASN A 399 3.80 35.68 26.52
CA ASN A 399 3.00 34.53 26.88
C ASN A 399 3.04 34.37 28.41
N PRO A 400 1.89 34.40 29.13
CA PRO A 400 1.85 34.40 30.59
C PRO A 400 2.37 33.11 31.24
N PHE A 401 2.72 32.09 30.44
CA PHE A 401 3.24 30.80 30.90
C PHE A 401 4.75 30.59 30.71
N GLY A 402 5.53 31.62 30.34
CA GLY A 402 7.00 31.55 30.36
C GLY A 402 7.63 30.52 29.41
N VAL A 403 6.90 30.04 28.41
CA VAL A 403 7.44 29.12 27.40
C VAL A 403 8.20 29.95 26.37
N HIS A 404 9.52 30.02 26.51
CA HIS A 404 10.38 30.56 25.45
C HIS A 404 10.17 29.77 24.15
N ALA A 405 9.90 30.48 23.05
CA ALA A 405 9.82 29.86 21.73
C ALA A 405 11.16 29.18 21.41
N LYS A 406 11.15 27.85 21.25
CA LYS A 406 12.32 27.11 20.78
C LYS A 406 12.70 27.63 19.39
N ALA A 407 13.98 27.93 19.18
CA ALA A 407 14.51 28.24 17.86
C ALA A 407 14.08 27.15 16.83
N PRO A 408 13.68 27.53 15.61
CA PRO A 408 13.24 26.57 14.62
C PRO A 408 14.34 25.56 14.33
N THR A 409 14.03 24.27 14.47
CA THR A 409 14.99 23.20 14.14
C THR A 409 15.28 23.23 12.64
N LEU A 410 16.57 23.17 12.26
CA LEU A 410 16.99 23.04 10.86
C LEU A 410 16.44 21.77 10.19
N ALA A 411 16.25 20.69 10.97
CA ALA A 411 15.71 19.43 10.50
C ALA A 411 14.22 19.54 10.12
N ILE A 412 13.91 19.14 8.89
CA ILE A 412 12.55 19.09 8.35
C ILE A 412 12.04 17.66 8.17
N GLY A 413 12.93 16.66 8.18
CA GLY A 413 12.56 15.27 7.95
C GLY A 413 13.68 14.29 8.21
N ASN A 414 13.35 13.01 8.16
CA ASN A 414 14.30 11.90 8.27
C ASN A 414 14.27 11.09 6.98
N ILE A 415 15.44 10.69 6.51
CA ILE A 415 15.56 9.73 5.40
C ILE A 415 15.36 8.33 5.98
N ILE A 416 14.41 7.60 5.41
CA ILE A 416 13.99 6.28 5.90
C ILE A 416 14.67 5.18 5.08
N ARG A 417 14.81 5.40 3.77
CA ARG A 417 15.40 4.44 2.83
C ARG A 417 16.34 5.15 1.88
N VAL A 418 17.47 4.51 1.59
CA VAL A 418 18.42 4.91 0.53
C VAL A 418 18.68 3.71 -0.37
N GLU A 419 18.64 3.92 -1.68
CA GLU A 419 19.03 2.95 -2.70
C GLU A 419 19.75 3.70 -3.84
N SER A 420 21.08 3.60 -3.89
CA SER A 420 21.93 4.43 -4.76
C SER A 420 21.69 5.95 -4.54
N ASN A 421 21.24 6.66 -5.56
CA ASN A 421 20.92 8.08 -5.55
C ASN A 421 19.45 8.40 -5.26
N ILE A 422 18.60 7.41 -4.97
CA ILE A 422 17.18 7.65 -4.65
C ILE A 422 16.83 7.12 -3.25
N GLY A 423 15.67 7.51 -2.74
CA GLY A 423 15.23 7.07 -1.42
C GLY A 423 13.81 7.50 -1.08
N LEU A 424 13.44 7.22 0.16
CA LEU A 424 12.19 7.67 0.77
C LEU A 424 12.52 8.47 2.02
N ALA A 425 11.84 9.58 2.24
CA ALA A 425 12.00 10.41 3.43
C ALA A 425 10.65 10.84 4.00
N SER A 426 10.54 10.80 5.33
CA SER A 426 9.41 11.41 6.05
C SER A 426 9.72 12.88 6.30
N VAL A 427 9.00 13.75 5.60
CA VAL A 427 9.22 15.20 5.59
C VAL A 427 7.99 15.92 6.14
N LYS A 428 8.20 17.10 6.72
CA LYS A 428 7.13 18.01 7.13
C LYS A 428 6.44 18.56 5.88
N VAL A 429 5.12 18.41 5.77
CA VAL A 429 4.34 18.89 4.61
C VAL A 429 4.45 20.40 4.47
N SER A 430 4.46 21.14 5.59
CA SER A 430 4.60 22.61 5.61
C SER A 430 5.93 23.15 5.05
N GLU A 431 6.90 22.29 4.77
CA GLU A 431 8.22 22.66 4.23
C GLU A 431 8.35 22.31 2.75
N ILE A 432 7.34 21.67 2.18
CA ILE A 432 7.31 21.22 0.80
C ILE A 432 6.39 22.16 0.03
N ASP A 433 6.88 22.67 -1.08
CA ASP A 433 6.05 23.35 -2.06
C ASP A 433 5.21 22.29 -2.78
N MET A 434 3.92 22.31 -2.49
CA MET A 434 2.91 21.41 -3.06
C MET A 434 2.52 21.82 -4.49
N ASN A 435 2.81 23.07 -4.87
CA ASN A 435 2.54 23.55 -6.21
C ASN A 435 3.72 23.17 -7.10
N HIS A 436 3.47 22.41 -8.17
CA HIS A 436 4.48 21.97 -9.15
C HIS A 436 5.21 23.11 -9.90
N GLY A 437 5.16 24.35 -9.42
CA GLY A 437 5.54 25.58 -10.12
C GLY A 437 7.03 25.92 -10.14
N ASN A 438 7.90 25.30 -9.31
CA ASN A 438 9.33 25.58 -9.33
C ASN A 438 10.23 24.41 -8.86
N ASP A 439 11.09 23.93 -9.78
CA ASP A 439 12.07 22.85 -9.59
C ASP A 439 13.10 23.11 -8.45
N LYS A 440 13.23 24.36 -7.98
CA LYS A 440 14.12 24.71 -6.85
C LYS A 440 13.47 24.63 -5.47
N ASN A 441 12.14 24.65 -5.37
CA ASN A 441 11.46 24.89 -4.10
C ASN A 441 11.52 23.68 -3.12
N ASN A 442 11.81 22.48 -3.63
CA ASN A 442 11.91 21.25 -2.83
C ASN A 442 13.33 20.67 -2.74
N ARG A 443 14.36 21.53 -2.78
CA ARG A 443 15.77 21.14 -2.66
C ARG A 443 16.31 21.46 -1.27
N PHE A 444 16.98 20.49 -0.65
CA PHE A 444 17.43 20.55 0.74
C PHE A 444 18.85 20.00 0.89
N THR A 445 19.43 20.14 2.08
CA THR A 445 20.71 19.50 2.43
C THR A 445 20.47 18.24 3.26
N VAL A 446 21.40 17.30 3.16
CA VAL A 446 21.40 16.07 3.96
C VAL A 446 22.49 16.18 5.03
N SER A 447 22.18 15.67 6.21
CA SER A 447 23.11 15.64 7.34
C SER A 447 23.10 14.28 8.04
N SER A 448 24.19 13.97 8.72
CA SER A 448 24.32 12.80 9.59
C SER A 448 25.21 13.15 10.78
N LYS A 449 24.87 12.59 11.96
CA LYS A 449 25.69 12.70 13.17
C LYS A 449 26.80 11.65 13.16
N SER A 450 26.49 10.45 12.68
CA SER A 450 27.42 9.32 12.59
C SER A 450 28.45 9.49 11.46
N ARG A 451 28.11 10.25 10.40
CA ARG A 451 29.00 10.52 9.26
C ARG A 451 29.04 12.01 8.90
N PRO A 452 29.79 12.83 9.67
CA PRO A 452 29.88 14.28 9.45
C PRO A 452 30.37 14.70 8.06
N GLN A 453 31.06 13.80 7.33
CA GLN A 453 31.49 14.03 5.95
C GLN A 453 30.33 14.28 4.97
N ILE A 454 29.10 13.91 5.32
CA ILE A 454 27.92 14.18 4.49
C ILE A 454 27.51 15.66 4.60
N ASN A 455 27.72 16.26 5.77
CA ASN A 455 27.21 17.58 6.11
C ASN A 455 27.84 18.64 5.19
N GLY A 456 26.99 19.37 4.46
CA GLY A 456 27.44 20.38 3.51
C GLY A 456 28.06 19.82 2.23
N ARG A 457 27.92 18.52 1.94
CA ARG A 457 28.36 17.89 0.68
C ARG A 457 27.25 17.23 -0.11
N VAL A 458 26.19 16.78 0.57
CA VAL A 458 25.07 16.08 -0.08
C VAL A 458 23.82 16.94 -0.01
N GLY A 459 23.18 17.10 -1.17
CA GLY A 459 21.84 17.65 -1.31
C GLY A 459 20.81 16.56 -1.59
N CYS A 460 19.54 16.89 -1.40
CA CYS A 460 18.44 16.07 -1.90
C CYS A 460 17.33 16.95 -2.49
N LYS A 461 16.65 16.44 -3.51
CA LYS A 461 15.37 16.98 -3.98
C LYS A 461 14.26 16.06 -3.51
N VAL A 462 13.22 16.62 -2.91
CA VAL A 462 11.98 15.92 -2.55
C VAL A 462 11.01 16.06 -3.71
N TYR A 463 10.35 14.96 -4.08
CA TYR A 463 9.43 14.91 -5.20
C TYR A 463 8.02 14.61 -4.70
N LEU A 464 7.03 15.23 -5.33
CA LEU A 464 5.63 14.88 -5.15
C LEU A 464 5.28 13.80 -6.16
N PRO A 465 4.74 12.65 -5.73
CA PRO A 465 4.25 11.65 -6.67
C PRO A 465 3.09 12.19 -7.51
N GLU A 466 3.15 11.97 -8.83
CA GLU A 466 2.14 12.47 -9.79
C GLU A 466 0.74 11.90 -9.56
N TRP A 467 0.64 10.76 -8.85
CA TRP A 467 -0.63 10.09 -8.56
C TRP A 467 -1.30 10.57 -7.28
N TRP A 468 -0.68 11.48 -6.52
CA TRP A 468 -1.36 12.08 -5.37
C TRP A 468 -2.55 12.91 -5.85
N PRO A 469 -3.65 12.94 -5.08
CA PRO A 469 -4.78 13.80 -5.42
C PRO A 469 -4.34 15.26 -5.42
N GLU A 470 -4.84 16.02 -6.39
CA GLU A 470 -4.72 17.47 -6.35
C GLU A 470 -5.51 17.96 -5.12
N GLU A 471 -4.85 18.70 -4.23
CA GLU A 471 -5.56 19.38 -3.15
C GLU A 471 -6.37 20.50 -3.83
N ASN A 472 -7.68 20.29 -3.98
CA ASN A 472 -8.57 21.39 -4.36
C ASN A 472 -8.45 22.45 -3.27
N ASP A 473 -7.96 23.64 -3.64
CA ASP A 473 -7.99 24.84 -2.81
C ASP A 473 -9.47 25.22 -2.57
N GLU A 474 -10.13 24.59 -1.60
CA GLU A 474 -11.41 25.06 -1.04
C GLU A 474 -11.22 25.90 0.23
#